data_AF-A0A2V7BQB3-F1
#
_entry.id   AF-A0A2V7BQB3-F1
#
_cell.length_a   1.000
_cell.length_b   1.000
_cell.length_c   1.000
_cell.angle_alpha   90.00
_cell.angle_beta   90.00
_cell.angle_gamma   90.00
#
_symmetry.space_group_name_H-M   'P 1'
#
loop_
_entity.id
_entity.type
_entity.pdbx_description
1 polymer ?
#
loop_
_entity_poly.entity_id
_entity_poly.type
_entity_poly.pdbx_seq_one_letter_code
_entity_poly.pdbx_strand_id
1 'polypeptide(L)'
;MEQVLNDSGGRVRLLFKDRPLAMHPRARAAHEAARCAGAQGRYWEYHDRLFAGQPAFRAEDLLAYAAALGLDRAAFARCVQERRFGPEVEADVAEAVALGVFGTPTLFVNGRRVEGLVPVAELRSMIADALKAPR
;
A
#
# COMPACT_ATOMS: atom_id res chain seq x y z
N MET A 1 1.12 2.09 10.90
CA MET A 1 1.99 0.89 10.79
C MET A 1 3.40 1.14 11.28
N GLU A 2 3.99 2.32 11.04
CA GLU A 2 5.35 2.67 11.48
C GLU A 2 5.66 2.34 12.95
N GLN A 3 4.82 2.79 13.91
CA GLN A 3 5.01 2.49 15.34
C GLN A 3 5.13 0.98 15.59
N VAL A 4 4.22 0.19 15.01
CA VAL A 4 4.18 -1.26 15.18
C VAL A 4 5.40 -1.95 14.57
N LEU A 5 5.90 -1.46 13.43
CA LEU A 5 7.10 -2.01 12.80
C LEU A 5 8.35 -1.69 13.61
N ASN A 6 8.48 -0.46 14.11
CA ASN A 6 9.60 -0.03 14.94
C ASN A 6 9.65 -0.82 16.26
N ASP A 7 8.51 -1.00 16.92
CA ASP A 7 8.41 -1.73 18.19
C ASP A 7 8.71 -3.24 18.03
N SER A 8 8.64 -3.79 16.81
CA SER A 8 8.79 -5.23 16.57
C SER A 8 10.22 -5.75 16.63
N GLY A 9 11.22 -4.85 16.58
CA GLY A 9 12.64 -5.21 16.51
C GLY A 9 13.00 -6.00 15.25
N GLY A 10 12.37 -5.69 14.11
CA GLY A 10 12.61 -6.35 12.83
C GLY A 10 11.99 -7.74 12.68
N ARG A 11 11.16 -8.18 13.64
CA ARG A 11 10.50 -9.50 13.60
C ARG A 11 9.20 -9.52 12.79
N VAL A 12 8.72 -8.36 12.37
CA VAL A 12 7.50 -8.21 11.56
C VAL A 12 7.86 -7.75 10.17
N ARG A 13 7.25 -8.38 9.17
CA ARG A 13 7.29 -7.93 7.77
C ARG A 13 5.93 -7.38 7.38
N LEU A 14 5.90 -6.17 6.85
CA LEU A 14 4.71 -5.61 6.22
C LEU A 14 4.69 -5.99 4.74
N LEU A 15 3.57 -6.58 4.31
CA LEU A 15 3.24 -6.73 2.90
C LEU A 15 2.03 -5.83 2.61
N PHE A 16 2.21 -4.88 1.72
CA PHE A 16 1.11 -4.05 1.22
C PHE A 16 0.48 -4.74 0.00
N LYS A 17 -0.85 -4.75 -0.06
CA LYS A 17 -1.65 -5.34 -1.14
C LYS A 17 -2.60 -4.30 -1.68
N ASP A 18 -2.66 -4.16 -3.01
CA ASP A 18 -3.49 -3.13 -3.61
C ASP A 18 -4.97 -3.47 -3.54
N ARG A 19 -5.77 -2.47 -3.14
CA ARG A 19 -7.23 -2.57 -3.15
C ARG A 19 -7.87 -1.22 -3.51
N PRO A 20 -7.65 -0.70 -4.74
CA PRO A 20 -8.41 0.45 -5.21
C PRO A 20 -9.91 0.14 -5.22
N LEU A 21 -10.69 0.82 -4.38
CA LEU A 21 -12.14 0.66 -4.36
C LEU A 21 -12.76 1.42 -5.54
N ALA A 22 -13.75 0.83 -6.21
CA ALA A 22 -14.36 1.38 -7.42
C ALA A 22 -15.02 2.76 -7.19
N MET A 23 -15.47 3.04 -5.97
CA MET A 23 -15.99 4.35 -5.56
C MET A 23 -14.95 5.48 -5.55
N HIS A 24 -13.67 5.16 -5.75
CA HIS A 24 -12.55 6.11 -5.79
C HIS A 24 -11.91 6.09 -7.19
N PRO A 25 -12.38 6.93 -8.13
CA PRO A 25 -11.99 6.84 -9.55
C PRO A 25 -10.50 7.03 -9.80
N ARG A 26 -9.79 7.72 -8.88
CA ARG A 26 -8.35 7.97 -8.98
C ARG A 26 -7.48 7.01 -8.15
N ALA A 27 -8.08 6.12 -7.37
CA ALA A 27 -7.32 5.21 -6.50
C ALA A 27 -6.43 4.29 -7.32
N ARG A 28 -6.96 3.69 -8.40
CA ARG A 28 -6.19 2.76 -9.23
C ARG A 28 -4.91 3.37 -9.80
N ALA A 29 -5.00 4.59 -10.33
CA ALA A 29 -3.83 5.33 -10.82
C ALA A 29 -2.82 5.59 -9.70
N ALA A 30 -3.26 5.91 -8.48
CA ALA A 30 -2.38 6.09 -7.34
C ALA A 30 -1.64 4.79 -6.95
N HIS A 31 -2.33 3.64 -6.95
CA HIS A 31 -1.72 2.33 -6.70
C HIS A 31 -0.67 1.96 -7.76
N GLU A 32 -1.00 2.12 -9.05
CA GLU A 32 -0.07 1.89 -10.17
C GLU A 32 1.15 2.83 -10.07
N ALA A 33 0.94 4.10 -9.71
CA ALA A 33 1.99 5.09 -9.50
C ALA A 33 2.92 4.73 -8.33
N ALA A 34 2.39 4.21 -7.21
CA ALA A 34 3.22 3.72 -6.11
C ALA A 34 4.14 2.58 -6.55
N ARG A 35 3.64 1.64 -7.38
CA ARG A 35 4.47 0.59 -7.96
C ARG A 35 5.51 1.12 -8.94
N CYS A 36 5.18 2.13 -9.74
CA CYS A 36 6.15 2.83 -10.58
C CYS A 36 7.28 3.50 -9.77
N ALA A 37 6.97 4.07 -8.61
CA ALA A 37 7.99 4.56 -7.69
C ALA A 37 8.80 3.41 -7.07
N GLY A 38 8.15 2.29 -6.76
CA GLY A 38 8.80 1.06 -6.31
C GLY A 38 9.79 0.48 -7.32
N ALA A 39 9.50 0.56 -8.61
CA ALA A 39 10.44 0.20 -9.68
C ALA A 39 11.71 1.04 -9.70
N GLN A 40 11.69 2.20 -9.04
CA GLN A 40 12.84 3.09 -8.83
C GLN A 40 13.35 3.06 -7.37
N GLY A 41 12.89 2.10 -6.56
CA GLY A 41 13.35 1.91 -5.17
C GLY A 41 12.72 2.83 -4.13
N ARG A 42 11.62 3.54 -4.44
CA ARG A 42 10.96 4.51 -3.54
C ARG A 42 9.48 4.19 -3.27
N TYR A 43 9.14 2.91 -3.14
CA TYR A 43 7.74 2.51 -2.95
C TYR A 43 7.13 3.13 -1.69
N TRP A 44 7.81 2.97 -0.54
CA TRP A 44 7.27 3.39 0.75
C TRP A 44 7.22 4.91 0.89
N GLU A 45 8.25 5.62 0.42
CA GLU A 45 8.25 7.08 0.43
C GLU A 45 7.14 7.65 -0.46
N TYR A 46 6.88 7.03 -1.62
CA TYR A 46 5.78 7.42 -2.50
C TYR A 46 4.41 7.05 -1.92
N HIS A 47 4.29 5.87 -1.32
CA HIS A 47 3.10 5.45 -0.57
C HIS A 47 2.74 6.48 0.51
N ASP A 48 3.70 6.87 1.35
CA ASP A 48 3.47 7.83 2.43
C ASP A 48 3.08 9.21 1.87
N ARG A 49 3.68 9.60 0.74
CA ARG A 49 3.31 10.82 0.02
C ARG A 49 1.86 10.77 -0.50
N LEU A 50 1.41 9.62 -1.01
CA LEU A 50 0.01 9.43 -1.43
C LEU A 50 -0.94 9.58 -0.23
N PHE A 51 -0.62 8.98 0.92
CA PHE A 51 -1.44 9.12 2.13
C PHE A 51 -1.50 10.57 2.62
N ALA A 52 -0.40 11.30 2.59
CA ALA A 52 -0.35 12.71 2.97
C ALA A 52 -1.08 13.64 1.97
N GLY A 53 -1.15 13.26 0.69
CA GLY A 53 -1.75 14.05 -0.40
C GLY A 53 -3.23 13.74 -0.70
N GLN A 54 -3.88 12.86 0.07
CA GLN A 54 -5.28 12.51 -0.16
C GLN A 54 -6.20 13.73 -0.11
N PRO A 55 -7.23 13.82 -0.98
CA PRO A 55 -7.60 12.88 -2.04
C PRO A 55 -7.06 13.26 -3.44
N ALA A 56 -6.06 14.15 -3.52
CA ALA A 56 -5.57 14.71 -4.78
C ALA A 56 -4.59 13.76 -5.49
N PHE A 57 -5.15 12.94 -6.38
CA PHE A 57 -4.43 11.97 -7.22
C PHE A 57 -4.63 12.23 -8.72
N ARG A 58 -4.63 13.50 -9.14
CA ARG A 58 -4.61 13.81 -10.58
C ARG A 58 -3.25 13.41 -11.16
N ALA A 59 -3.15 13.28 -12.47
CA ALA A 59 -1.89 12.92 -13.13
C ALA A 59 -0.76 13.88 -12.74
N GLU A 60 -1.05 15.18 -12.65
CA GLU A 60 -0.08 16.21 -12.27
C GLU A 60 0.38 16.05 -10.81
N ASP A 61 -0.53 15.66 -9.91
CA ASP A 61 -0.22 15.42 -8.50
C ASP A 61 0.74 14.24 -8.37
N LEU A 62 0.46 13.13 -9.07
CA LEU A 62 1.30 11.93 -9.07
C LEU A 62 2.71 12.21 -9.61
N LEU A 63 2.81 12.97 -10.71
CA LEU A 63 4.09 13.39 -11.26
C LEU A 63 4.85 14.35 -10.31
N ALA A 64 4.15 15.24 -9.63
CA ALA A 64 4.75 16.15 -8.65
C ALA A 64 5.28 15.39 -7.42
N TYR A 65 4.56 14.37 -6.94
CA TYR A 65 5.02 13.50 -5.86
C TYR A 65 6.30 12.75 -6.25
N ALA A 66 6.35 12.21 -7.46
CA ALA A 66 7.54 11.54 -7.98
C ALA A 66 8.75 12.50 -8.05
N ALA A 67 8.53 13.71 -8.57
CA ALA A 67 9.56 14.74 -8.66
C ALA A 67 10.10 15.16 -7.28
N ALA A 68 9.21 15.33 -6.29
CA ALA A 68 9.60 15.68 -4.93
C ALA A 68 10.47 14.61 -4.25
N LEU A 69 10.36 13.35 -4.69
CA LEU A 69 11.16 12.22 -4.21
C LEU A 69 12.43 11.98 -5.03
N GLY A 70 12.73 12.85 -6.01
CA GLY A 70 13.91 12.73 -6.86
C GLY A 70 13.85 11.56 -7.84
N LEU A 71 12.66 11.07 -8.18
CA LEU A 71 12.49 10.02 -9.19
C LEU A 71 12.79 10.54 -10.60
N ASP A 72 13.24 9.64 -11.48
CA ASP A 72 13.29 9.92 -12.92
C ASP A 72 11.87 10.15 -13.42
N ARG A 73 11.59 11.42 -13.74
CA ARG A 73 10.27 11.88 -14.16
C ARG A 73 9.84 11.27 -15.49
N ALA A 74 10.75 11.07 -16.43
CA ALA A 74 10.43 10.53 -17.74
C ALA A 74 10.13 9.03 -17.65
N ALA A 75 10.97 8.29 -16.91
CA ALA A 75 10.75 6.86 -16.66
C ALA A 75 9.46 6.63 -15.85
N PHE A 76 9.20 7.46 -14.84
CA PHE A 76 7.98 7.39 -14.04
C PHE A 76 6.73 7.72 -14.87
N ALA A 77 6.74 8.83 -15.63
CA ALA A 77 5.62 9.22 -16.47
C ALA A 77 5.27 8.13 -17.48
N ARG A 78 6.27 7.56 -18.15
CA ARG A 78 6.07 6.42 -19.06
C ARG A 78 5.46 5.22 -18.35
N CYS A 79 6.00 4.85 -17.19
CA CYS A 79 5.49 3.72 -16.40
C CYS A 79 4.00 3.87 -16.05
N VAL A 80 3.59 5.08 -15.63
CA VAL A 80 2.19 5.39 -15.31
C VAL A 80 1.32 5.41 -16.57
N GLN A 81 1.78 6.03 -17.66
CA GLN A 81 1.05 6.12 -18.93
C GLN A 81 0.80 4.75 -19.55
N GLU A 82 1.80 3.87 -19.52
CA GLU A 82 1.70 2.49 -19.99
C GLU A 82 0.87 1.60 -19.06
N ARG A 83 0.49 2.12 -17.88
CA ARG A 83 -0.14 1.34 -16.81
C ARG A 83 0.63 0.05 -16.54
N ARG A 84 1.96 0.18 -16.49
CA ARG A 84 2.90 -0.96 -16.47
C ARG A 84 2.58 -1.98 -15.38
N PHE A 85 2.08 -1.50 -14.24
CA PHE A 85 1.73 -2.32 -13.08
C PHE A 85 0.24 -2.61 -12.93
N GLY A 86 -0.56 -2.34 -13.97
CA GLY A 86 -1.98 -2.66 -14.00
C GLY A 86 -2.26 -4.15 -13.69
N PRO A 87 -1.57 -5.11 -14.32
CA PRO A 87 -1.75 -6.53 -14.04
C PRO A 87 -1.52 -6.93 -12.57
N GLU A 88 -0.50 -6.38 -11.92
CA GLU A 88 -0.19 -6.66 -10.52
C GLU A 88 -1.24 -6.08 -9.57
N VAL A 89 -1.74 -4.87 -9.87
CA VAL A 89 -2.85 -4.27 -9.11
C VAL A 89 -4.12 -5.12 -9.29
N GLU A 90 -4.42 -5.60 -10.50
CA GLU A 90 -5.58 -6.49 -10.71
C GLU A 90 -5.42 -7.84 -10.00
N ALA A 91 -4.21 -8.41 -9.96
CA ALA A 91 -3.95 -9.66 -9.25
C ALA A 91 -4.20 -9.51 -7.75
N ASP A 92 -3.73 -8.43 -7.13
CA ASP A 92 -3.98 -8.12 -5.72
C ASP A 92 -5.48 -7.89 -5.45
N VAL A 93 -6.18 -7.20 -6.36
CA VAL A 93 -7.64 -7.00 -6.25
C VAL A 93 -8.39 -8.34 -6.32
N ALA A 94 -8.02 -9.22 -7.25
CA ALA A 94 -8.62 -10.54 -7.39
C ALA A 94 -8.37 -11.42 -6.14
N GLU A 95 -7.16 -11.38 -5.59
CA GLU A 95 -6.81 -12.06 -4.34
C GLU A 95 -7.65 -11.52 -3.17
N ALA A 96 -7.77 -10.19 -3.04
CA ALA A 96 -8.59 -9.58 -2.02
C ALA A 96 -10.06 -10.03 -2.12
N VAL A 97 -10.63 -10.07 -3.33
CA VAL A 97 -11.99 -10.56 -3.56
C VAL A 97 -12.13 -12.04 -3.19
N ALA A 98 -11.17 -12.88 -3.57
CA ALA A 98 -11.16 -14.31 -3.22
C ALA A 98 -11.09 -14.53 -1.70
N LEU A 99 -10.41 -13.64 -0.97
CA LEU A 99 -10.37 -13.61 0.50
C LEU A 99 -11.61 -12.92 1.12
N GLY A 100 -12.57 -12.47 0.32
CA GLY A 100 -13.78 -11.77 0.79
C GLY A 100 -13.52 -10.36 1.32
N VAL A 101 -12.44 -9.70 0.90
CA VAL A 101 -12.04 -8.35 1.31
C VAL A 101 -12.68 -7.30 0.41
N PHE A 102 -13.75 -6.68 0.92
CA PHE A 102 -14.51 -5.66 0.20
C PHE A 102 -14.29 -4.23 0.71
N GLY A 103 -13.64 -4.07 1.86
CA GLY A 103 -13.34 -2.78 2.48
C GLY A 103 -11.86 -2.60 2.79
N THR A 104 -11.43 -1.34 2.87
CA THR A 104 -10.08 -0.94 3.27
C THR A 104 -10.14 0.02 4.47
N PRO A 105 -9.18 -0.05 5.42
CA PRO A 105 -8.15 -1.08 5.51
C PRO A 105 -8.71 -2.43 5.99
N THR A 106 -8.11 -3.52 5.49
CA THR A 106 -8.23 -4.87 6.06
C THR A 106 -6.82 -5.40 6.23
N LEU A 107 -6.50 -5.93 7.42
CA LEU A 107 -5.18 -6.44 7.76
C LEU A 107 -5.26 -7.95 8.02
N PHE A 108 -4.15 -8.64 7.78
CA PHE A 108 -3.95 -10.02 8.20
C PHE A 108 -2.67 -10.11 9.04
N VAL A 109 -2.80 -10.57 10.27
CA VAL A 109 -1.67 -10.84 11.17
C VAL A 109 -1.51 -12.36 11.25
N ASN A 110 -0.54 -12.92 10.50
CA ASN A 110 -0.34 -14.37 10.35
C ASN A 110 -1.65 -15.15 10.12
N GLY A 111 -2.49 -14.66 9.19
CA GLY A 111 -3.77 -15.28 8.84
C GLY A 111 -4.97 -14.81 9.69
N ARG A 112 -4.76 -14.17 10.85
CA ARG A 112 -5.87 -13.54 11.59
C ARG A 112 -6.29 -12.23 10.91
N ARG A 113 -7.51 -12.22 10.39
CA ARG A 113 -8.13 -11.06 9.74
C ARG A 113 -8.54 -9.99 10.77
N VAL A 114 -8.29 -8.74 10.43
CA VAL A 114 -8.73 -7.54 11.17
C VAL A 114 -9.35 -6.58 10.16
N GLU A 115 -10.60 -6.21 10.39
CA GLU A 115 -11.34 -5.32 9.48
C GLU A 115 -11.43 -3.91 10.05
N GLY A 116 -11.18 -2.92 9.19
CA GLY A 116 -11.27 -1.51 9.54
C GLY A 116 -10.08 -0.99 10.33
N LEU A 117 -10.22 0.25 10.79
CA LEU A 117 -9.23 0.92 11.62
C LEU A 117 -9.40 0.47 13.07
N VAL A 118 -8.44 -0.31 13.57
CA VAL A 118 -8.36 -0.70 14.98
C VAL A 118 -7.35 0.17 15.75
N PRO A 119 -7.51 0.34 17.07
CA PRO A 119 -6.52 1.00 17.91
C PRO A 119 -5.14 0.34 17.79
N VAL A 120 -4.08 1.15 17.82
CA VAL A 120 -2.70 0.63 17.73
C VAL A 120 -2.36 -0.38 18.84
N ALA A 121 -2.96 -0.23 20.02
CA ALA A 121 -2.78 -1.14 21.16
C ALA A 121 -3.34 -2.55 20.85
N GLU A 122 -4.48 -2.63 20.16
CA GLU A 122 -5.07 -3.90 19.73
C GLU A 122 -4.17 -4.59 18.71
N LEU A 123 -3.72 -3.85 17.70
CA LEU A 123 -2.80 -4.39 16.68
C LEU A 123 -1.47 -4.86 17.30
N ARG A 124 -0.92 -4.12 18.28
CA ARG A 124 0.27 -4.53 19.05
C ARG A 124 0.03 -5.85 19.78
N SER A 125 -1.12 -5.99 20.45
CA SER A 125 -1.48 -7.21 21.15
C SER A 125 -1.52 -8.42 20.20
N MET A 126 -2.21 -8.27 19.06
CA MET A 126 -2.31 -9.32 18.06
C MET A 126 -0.96 -9.75 17.49
N ILE A 127 -0.05 -8.81 17.26
CA ILE A 127 1.30 -9.08 16.78
C ILE A 127 2.14 -9.76 17.86
N ALA A 128 2.05 -9.31 19.12
CA ALA A 128 2.74 -9.94 20.23
C ALA A 128 2.33 -11.41 20.41
N ASP A 129 1.04 -11.71 20.22
CA ASP A 129 0.54 -13.09 20.22
C ASP A 129 1.08 -13.89 19.03
N ALA A 130 1.04 -13.31 17.83
CA ALA A 130 1.53 -13.96 16.61
C ALA A 130 3.04 -14.26 16.65
N LEU A 131 3.83 -13.47 17.37
CA LEU A 131 5.26 -13.69 17.57
C LEU A 131 5.59 -14.81 18.58
N LYS A 132 4.62 -15.22 19.42
CA LYS A 132 4.78 -16.32 20.38
C LYS A 132 4.34 -17.66 19.79
N ALA A 133 3.45 -17.66 18.81
CA ALA A 133 2.96 -18.87 18.17
C ALA A 133 4.10 -19.60 17.43
N PRO A 134 4.16 -20.94 17.52
CA PRO A 134 5.08 -21.73 16.71
C PRO A 134 4.75 -21.54 15.21
N ARG A 135 5.79 -21.57 14.37
CA ARG A 135 5.64 -21.46 12.91
C ARG A 135 5.09 -22.75 12.30
#